data_AF-A0A7Y2AAN4-F1
#
_entry.id   AF-A0A7Y2AAN4-F1
#
_cell.length_a   1.000
_cell.length_b   1.000
_cell.length_c   1.000
_cell.angle_alpha   90.00
_cell.angle_beta   90.00
_cell.angle_gamma   90.00
#
_symmetry.space_group_name_H-M   'P 1'
#
loop_
_entity.id
_entity.type
_entity.pdbx_description
1 polymer ?
#
loop_
_entity_poly.entity_id
_entity_poly.type
_entity_poly.pdbx_seq_one_letter_code
_entity_poly.pdbx_strand_id
1 'polypeptide(L)' 'MFPNKFVERMEVQLGPEAEAFFQSLSNPFEISILLNEKKQAHIDGEVVPWNEKGLYLHARPE' A
#
# COMPACT_ATOMS: atom_id res chain seq x y z
N MET A 1 7.09 -4.21 16.64
CA MET A 1 6.78 -3.37 17.81
C MET A 1 7.06 -1.93 17.43
N PHE A 2 6.10 -1.01 17.64
CA PHE A 2 6.27 0.41 17.30
C PHE A 2 6.96 1.18 18.43
N PRO A 3 7.69 2.27 18.14
CA PRO A 3 8.25 3.13 19.17
C PRO A 3 7.16 3.78 20.04
N ASN A 4 7.33 3.81 21.36
CA ASN A 4 6.31 4.34 22.29
C ASN A 4 5.87 5.79 21.95
N LYS A 5 6.83 6.67 21.61
CA LYS A 5 6.53 8.05 21.21
C LYS A 5 5.71 8.16 19.92
N PHE A 6 5.85 7.18 19.02
CA PHE A 6 5.03 7.11 17.81
C PHE A 6 3.59 6.71 18.16
N VAL A 7 3.42 5.70 19.03
CA VAL A 7 2.10 5.24 19.48
C VAL A 7 1.34 6.35 20.19
N GLU A 8 1.96 6.98 21.21
CA GLU A 8 1.36 8.10 21.96
C GLU A 8 0.89 9.23 21.04
N ARG A 9 1.71 9.60 20.05
CA ARG A 9 1.37 10.66 19.11
C ARG A 9 0.18 10.27 18.22
N MET A 10 0.11 9.01 17.78
CA MET A 10 -0.93 8.57 16.86
C MET A 10 -2.27 8.34 17.56
N GLU A 11 -2.26 7.86 18.79
CA GLU A 11 -3.45 7.80 19.64
C GLU A 11 -4.06 9.18 19.87
N VAL A 12 -3.24 10.20 20.12
CA VAL A 12 -3.73 11.59 20.30
C VAL A 12 -4.27 12.18 18.99
N GLN A 13 -3.62 11.91 17.86
CA GLN A 13 -4.00 12.51 16.57
C GLN A 13 -5.23 11.86 15.94
N LEU A 14 -5.37 10.53 16.06
CA LEU A 14 -6.41 9.75 15.40
C LEU A 14 -7.56 9.40 16.36
N GLY A 15 -7.33 9.47 17.67
CA GLY A 15 -8.34 9.17 18.68
C GLY A 15 -8.94 7.77 18.47
N PRO A 16 -10.26 7.65 18.25
CA PRO A 16 -10.91 6.35 18.01
C PRO A 16 -10.39 5.58 16.80
N GLU A 17 -9.80 6.24 15.80
CA GLU A 17 -9.31 5.58 14.57
C GLU A 17 -7.90 4.97 14.73
N ALA A 18 -7.23 5.24 15.86
CA ALA A 18 -5.86 4.79 16.08
C ALA A 18 -5.73 3.26 16.01
N GLU A 19 -6.73 2.52 16.52
CA GLU A 19 -6.72 1.06 16.47
C GLU A 19 -6.74 0.53 15.03
N ALA A 20 -7.66 1.01 14.19
CA ALA A 20 -7.76 0.62 12.79
C ALA A 20 -6.49 0.98 12.01
N PHE A 21 -5.85 2.11 12.34
CA PHE A 21 -4.57 2.50 11.78
C PHE A 21 -3.45 1.51 12.15
N PHE A 22 -3.31 1.12 13.41
CA PHE A 22 -2.29 0.15 13.80
C PHE A 22 -2.56 -1.25 13.22
N GLN A 23 -3.83 -1.62 13.07
CA GLN A 23 -4.22 -2.85 12.37
C GLN A 23 -3.80 -2.80 10.90
N SER A 24 -4.01 -1.68 10.19
CA SER A 24 -3.62 -1.55 8.78
C SER A 24 -2.10 -1.63 8.57
N LEU A 25 -1.31 -1.12 9.50
CA LEU A 25 0.16 -1.23 9.46
C LEU A 25 0.66 -2.67 9.67
N SER A 26 -0.18 -3.56 10.21
CA SER A 26 0.16 -4.97 10.41
C SER A 26 -0.19 -5.84 9.20
N ASN A 27 -1.00 -5.32 8.27
CA ASN A 27 -1.34 -6.03 7.05
C ASN A 27 -0.17 -6.00 6.05
N PRO A 28 0.01 -7.04 5.23
CA PRO A 28 0.95 -7.01 4.12
C PRO A 28 0.66 -5.82 3.19
N PHE A 29 1.71 -5.15 2.73
CA PHE A 29 1.56 -4.10 1.73
C PHE A 29 1.20 -4.71 0.39
N GLU A 30 0.24 -4.08 -0.29
CA GLU A 30 -0.04 -4.36 -1.70
C GLU A 30 1.20 -4.07 -2.54
N ILE A 31 1.50 -4.97 -3.47
CA ILE A 31 2.62 -4.83 -4.40
C ILE A 31 2.09 -4.17 -5.66
N SER A 32 2.76 -3.12 -6.13
CA SER A 32 2.42 -2.48 -7.41
C SER A 32 3.64 -2.22 -8.28
N ILE A 33 3.39 -2.11 -9.58
CA ILE A 33 4.39 -1.74 -10.60
C ILE A 33 3.89 -0.59 -11.45
N LEU A 34 4.83 0.12 -12.07
CA LEU A 34 4.55 1.14 -13.08
C LEU A 34 4.97 0.62 -14.45
N LEU A 35 4.03 0.61 -15.41
CA LEU A 35 4.32 0.20 -16.78
C LEU A 35 5.09 1.30 -17.52
N ASN A 36 6.17 0.89 -18.21
CA ASN A 36 6.88 1.76 -19.13
C ASN A 36 6.18 1.75 -20.49
N GLU A 37 5.58 2.88 -20.89
CA GLU A 37 4.82 3.03 -22.13
C GLU A 37 5.61 2.73 -23.41
N LYS A 38 6.95 2.85 -23.36
CA LYS A 38 7.81 2.54 -24.51
C LYS A 38 8.02 1.04 -24.69
N LYS A 39 7.75 0.23 -23.66
CA LYS A 39 7.84 -1.22 -23.71
C LYS A 39 6.43 -1.76 -23.94
N GLN A 40 6.23 -2.44 -25.07
CA GLN A 40 4.97 -3.12 -25.39
C GLN A 40 4.86 -4.44 -24.60
N ALA A 41 4.83 -4.35 -23.27
CA ALA A 41 4.58 -5.46 -22.39
C ALA A 41 3.14 -5.40 -21.90
N HIS A 42 2.41 -6.50 -22.04
CA HIS A 42 1.10 -6.68 -21.43
C HIS A 42 1.29 -7.44 -20.11
N ILE A 43 0.84 -6.85 -19.02
CA ILE A 43 0.84 -7.46 -17.70
C ILE A 43 -0.59 -7.37 -17.18
N ASP A 44 -1.17 -8.49 -16.79
CA ASP A 44 -2.49 -8.55 -16.19
C ASP A 44 -2.44 -8.02 -14.76
N GLY A 45 -3.44 -7.23 -14.36
CA GLY A 45 -3.56 -6.72 -13.01
C GLY A 45 -4.68 -5.70 -12.84
N GLU A 46 -5.03 -5.41 -11.60
CA GLU A 46 -5.95 -4.33 -11.25
C GLU A 46 -5.23 -2.97 -11.33
N VAL A 47 -5.89 -1.97 -11.90
CA VAL A 47 -5.32 -0.62 -12.04
C VAL A 47 -5.29 0.10 -10.70
N VAL A 48 -4.17 0.75 -10.40
CA VAL A 48 -4.04 1.60 -9.21
C VAL A 48 -4.96 2.82 -9.35
N PRO A 49 -5.89 3.09 -8.41
CA PRO A 49 -6.96 4.09 -8.60
C PRO A 49 -6.49 5.51 -8.92
N TRP A 50 -5.30 5.89 -8.44
CA TRP A 50 -4.72 7.21 -8.64
C TRP A 50 -3.67 7.27 -9.76
N ASN A 51 -3.43 6.15 -10.48
CA ASN A 51 -2.46 6.10 -11.57
C ASN A 51 -2.84 5.02 -12.60
N GLU A 52 -3.37 5.45 -13.75
CA GLU A 52 -3.80 4.56 -14.85
C GLU A 52 -2.68 3.67 -15.41
N LYS A 53 -1.41 4.03 -15.19
CA LYS A 53 -0.24 3.25 -15.63
C LYS A 53 0.28 2.29 -14.55
N GLY A 54 -0.29 2.37 -13.34
CA GLY A 54 0.06 1.52 -12.22
C GLY A 54 -0.83 0.29 -12.16
N LEU A 55 -0.24 -0.87 -11.87
CA LEU A 55 -0.97 -2.12 -11.66
C LEU A 55 -0.62 -2.73 -10.31
N TYR A 56 -1.61 -3.27 -9.61
CA TYR A 56 -1.41 -4.16 -8.48
C TYR A 56 -1.04 -5.57 -8.96
N LEU A 57 -0.13 -6.22 -8.24
CA LEU A 57 0.34 -7.56 -8.53
C LEU A 57 -0.12 -8.53 -7.45
N HIS A 58 -0.82 -9.60 -7.86
CA HIS A 58 -1.18 -10.69 -6.95
C HIS A 58 0.00 -11.64 -6.66
N ALA A 59 1.01 -11.66 -7.53
CA ALA A 59 2.26 -12.40 -7.37
C ALA A 59 3.37 -11.74 -8.20
N ARG A 60 4.63 -12.00 -7.84
CA ARG A 60 5.78 -11.55 -8.63
C ARG A 60 5.76 -12.29 -9.98
N PRO A 61 5.74 -11.60 -11.13
CA PRO A 61 5.85 -12.25 -12.44
C PRO A 61 7.19 -12.98 -12.56
N GLU A 62 7.17 -14.22 -13.06
CA GLU A 62 8.37 -15.03 -13.39
C GLU A 62 9.10 -14.50 -14.64
#